data_AF-A0AAU9IZP1-F1
#
_entry.id   AF-A0AAU9IZP1-F1
#
_cell.length_a   1.000
_cell.length_b   1.000
_cell.length_c   1.000
_cell.angle_alpha   90.00
_cell.angle_beta   90.00
_cell.angle_gamma   90.00
#
_symmetry.space_group_name_H-M   'P 1'
#
loop_
_entity.id
_entity.type
_entity.pdbx_description
1 polymer ?
#
loop_
_entity_poly.entity_id
_entity_poly.type
_entity_poly.pdbx_seq_one_letter_code
_entity_poly.pdbx_strand_id
1 'polypeptide(L)'
;MKSGFNLFSLTLKGWLIFSGSFIALGGLGFYFFKGPRARTLILEVLPEETLIDLLHLIRKQYSKYYKKNQLHGRKQRRRLPRGSDEYFKYVKECFGIHNKLLDDAIDEVLSGKNIKRDTYENSMKLFKHEASISEAYQDIRKIVNKGPVSLDLTPDKLHEILTFYRNRLDAESPSQSPYSLPLTLTLIEDDVYEAFRVEIEEIERAFDMYWDMLKEFDPLIQTICQAKLIDEVEDIEIPTIRERRSFE
;
A
#
# COMPACT_ATOMS: atom_id res chain seq x y z
N MET A 1 -27.79 -86.14 -23.53
CA MET A 1 -26.82 -85.78 -22.47
C MET A 1 -25.65 -85.07 -23.12
N LYS A 2 -25.23 -83.92 -22.54
CA LYS A 2 -24.00 -83.14 -22.84
C LYS A 2 -24.00 -82.45 -24.22
N SER A 3 -23.50 -81.25 -24.42
CA SER A 3 -22.96 -80.18 -23.58
C SER A 3 -22.85 -78.98 -24.52
N GLY A 4 -23.31 -77.81 -24.11
CA GLY A 4 -23.04 -76.58 -24.85
C GLY A 4 -21.55 -76.27 -24.85
N PHE A 5 -21.03 -75.79 -25.99
CA PHE A 5 -19.76 -75.08 -26.06
C PHE A 5 -19.94 -73.90 -27.02
N ASN A 6 -20.14 -72.73 -26.43
CA ASN A 6 -20.26 -71.46 -27.15
C ASN A 6 -18.87 -71.05 -27.66
N LEU A 7 -18.61 -71.27 -28.95
CA LEU A 7 -17.36 -70.89 -29.62
C LEU A 7 -17.20 -69.38 -29.85
N PHE A 8 -18.25 -68.58 -29.61
CA PHE A 8 -18.27 -67.14 -29.91
C PHE A 8 -17.72 -66.24 -28.79
N SER A 9 -17.47 -66.76 -27.59
CA SER A 9 -17.05 -65.94 -26.43
C SER A 9 -15.53 -65.85 -26.22
N LEU A 10 -14.74 -66.67 -26.92
CA LEU A 10 -13.27 -66.68 -26.81
C LEU A 10 -12.56 -65.73 -27.79
N THR A 11 -13.14 -65.42 -28.95
CA THR A 11 -12.52 -64.56 -29.97
C THR A 11 -12.66 -63.06 -29.66
N LEU A 12 -13.75 -62.65 -29.03
CA LEU A 12 -13.99 -61.23 -28.69
C LEU A 12 -13.07 -60.71 -27.56
N LYS A 13 -12.72 -61.58 -26.59
CA LYS A 13 -11.84 -61.21 -25.47
C LYS A 13 -10.39 -60.99 -25.90
N GLY A 14 -9.91 -61.73 -26.91
CA GLY A 14 -8.56 -61.57 -27.45
C GLY A 14 -8.34 -60.23 -28.16
N TRP A 15 -9.35 -59.74 -28.89
CA TRP A 15 -9.27 -58.46 -29.60
C TRP A 15 -9.33 -57.24 -28.67
N LEU A 16 -10.09 -57.31 -27.57
CA LEU A 16 -10.17 -56.23 -26.57
C LEU A 16 -8.87 -56.07 -25.75
N ILE A 17 -8.15 -57.17 -25.49
CA ILE A 17 -6.87 -57.13 -24.77
C ILE A 17 -5.75 -56.59 -25.67
N PHE A 18 -5.76 -56.94 -26.97
CA PHE A 18 -4.81 -56.39 -27.93
C PHE A 18 -5.07 -54.90 -28.22
N SER A 19 -6.33 -54.46 -28.40
CA SER A 19 -6.64 -53.04 -28.63
C SER A 19 -6.37 -52.16 -27.41
N GLY A 20 -6.66 -52.64 -26.20
CA GLY A 20 -6.36 -51.93 -24.95
C GLY A 20 -4.86 -51.73 -24.70
N SER A 21 -4.04 -52.73 -25.06
CA SER A 21 -2.59 -52.68 -24.87
C SER A 21 -1.89 -51.72 -25.85
N PHE A 22 -2.35 -51.66 -27.11
CA PHE A 22 -1.82 -50.70 -28.09
C PHE A 22 -2.24 -49.26 -27.80
N ILE A 23 -3.44 -49.02 -27.27
CA ILE A 23 -3.89 -47.68 -26.84
C ILE A 23 -3.15 -47.23 -25.57
N ALA A 24 -2.91 -48.14 -24.62
CA ALA A 24 -2.14 -47.85 -23.42
C ALA A 24 -0.65 -47.57 -23.70
N LEU A 25 -0.02 -48.36 -24.58
CA LEU A 25 1.38 -48.15 -25.00
C LEU A 25 1.53 -46.94 -25.92
N GLY A 26 0.56 -46.70 -26.82
CA GLY A 26 0.52 -45.50 -27.66
C GLY A 26 0.25 -44.22 -26.86
N GLY A 27 -0.59 -44.30 -25.83
CA GLY A 27 -0.86 -43.21 -24.88
C GLY A 27 0.34 -42.88 -24.01
N LEU A 28 1.05 -43.89 -23.49
CA LEU A 28 2.33 -43.71 -22.79
C LEU A 28 3.41 -43.14 -23.71
N GLY A 29 3.54 -43.65 -24.94
CA GLY A 29 4.47 -43.13 -25.93
C GLY A 29 4.19 -41.67 -26.29
N PHE A 30 2.92 -41.30 -26.48
CA PHE A 30 2.52 -39.91 -26.75
C PHE A 30 2.69 -38.99 -25.53
N TYR A 31 2.46 -39.49 -24.31
CA TYR A 31 2.67 -38.74 -23.07
C TYR A 31 4.17 -38.51 -22.78
N PHE A 32 5.05 -39.44 -23.15
CA PHE A 32 6.50 -39.26 -23.07
C PHE A 32 7.08 -38.43 -24.23
N PHE A 33 6.56 -38.56 -25.46
CA PHE A 33 6.99 -37.75 -26.62
C PHE A 33 6.43 -36.32 -26.62
N LYS A 34 5.24 -36.11 -26.04
CA LYS A 34 4.69 -34.80 -25.64
C LYS A 34 4.78 -34.60 -24.13
N GLY A 35 5.79 -35.17 -23.48
CA GLY A 35 6.13 -34.73 -22.12
C GLY A 35 6.21 -33.20 -22.14
N PRO A 36 5.64 -32.49 -21.15
CA PRO A 36 5.61 -31.04 -21.18
C PRO A 36 7.03 -30.60 -21.46
N ARG A 37 7.26 -29.97 -22.62
CA ARG A 37 8.53 -29.31 -22.89
C ARG A 37 8.58 -28.20 -21.87
N ALA A 38 9.09 -28.52 -20.69
CA ALA A 38 9.38 -27.55 -19.65
C ALA A 38 10.38 -26.61 -20.30
N ARG A 39 9.88 -25.49 -20.82
CA ARG A 39 10.73 -24.41 -21.25
C ARG A 39 11.34 -23.90 -19.96
N THR A 40 12.62 -24.13 -19.78
CA THR A 40 13.37 -23.50 -18.69
C THR A 40 13.19 -22.01 -18.85
N LEU A 41 12.37 -21.42 -17.97
CA LEU A 41 12.19 -19.98 -17.91
C LEU A 41 13.39 -19.45 -17.14
N ILE A 42 14.32 -18.82 -17.85
CA ILE A 42 15.43 -18.10 -17.20
C ILE A 42 14.85 -16.77 -16.76
N LEU A 43 14.65 -16.62 -15.45
CA LEU A 43 14.24 -15.36 -14.85
C LEU A 43 15.49 -14.56 -14.50
N GLU A 44 15.59 -13.36 -15.06
CA GLU A 44 16.57 -12.39 -14.59
C GLU A 44 16.08 -11.83 -13.25
N VAL A 45 16.92 -11.95 -12.23
CA VAL A 45 16.66 -11.45 -10.87
C VAL A 45 17.86 -10.67 -10.38
N LEU A 46 17.58 -9.64 -9.59
CA LEU A 46 18.60 -8.81 -8.95
C LEU A 46 19.09 -9.50 -7.68
N PRO A 47 20.36 -9.32 -7.30
CA PRO A 47 20.83 -9.67 -5.96
C PRO A 47 20.04 -8.90 -4.90
N GLU A 48 19.88 -9.50 -3.71
CA GLU A 48 19.13 -8.92 -2.60
C GLU A 48 19.63 -7.51 -2.23
N GLU A 49 20.94 -7.35 -2.04
CA GLU A 49 21.55 -6.05 -1.70
C GLU A 49 21.22 -4.96 -2.74
N THR A 50 21.26 -5.33 -4.03
CA THR A 50 20.90 -4.41 -5.13
C THR A 50 19.42 -4.06 -5.11
N LEU A 51 18.56 -5.01 -4.74
CA LEU A 51 17.13 -4.77 -4.60
C LEU A 51 16.86 -3.83 -3.42
N ILE A 52 17.52 -4.01 -2.27
CA ILE A 52 17.44 -3.10 -1.12
C ILE A 52 17.84 -1.68 -1.51
N ASP A 53 18.98 -1.53 -2.20
CA ASP A 53 19.45 -0.22 -2.69
C ASP A 53 18.44 0.45 -3.63
N LEU A 54 17.79 -0.32 -4.50
CA LEU A 54 16.72 0.18 -5.37
C LEU A 54 15.52 0.64 -4.57
N LEU A 55 15.05 -0.13 -3.58
CA LEU A 55 13.93 0.24 -2.73
C LEU A 55 14.22 1.55 -1.97
N HIS A 56 15.46 1.75 -1.50
CA HIS A 56 15.88 3.03 -0.90
C HIS A 56 15.86 4.20 -1.88
N LEU A 57 16.28 3.98 -3.14
CA LEU A 57 16.19 5.01 -4.19
C LEU A 57 14.73 5.33 -4.54
N ILE A 58 13.87 4.31 -4.66
CA ILE A 58 12.44 4.44 -4.89
C ILE A 58 11.81 5.25 -3.76
N ARG A 59 12.10 4.92 -2.49
CA ARG A 59 11.64 5.69 -1.32
C ARG A 59 11.99 7.16 -1.43
N LYS A 60 13.23 7.48 -1.80
CA LYS A 60 13.70 8.86 -1.95
C LYS A 60 12.96 9.60 -3.06
N GLN A 61 12.75 8.95 -4.21
CA GLN A 61 12.05 9.55 -5.34
C GLN A 61 10.55 9.72 -5.04
N TYR A 62 9.90 8.69 -4.50
CA TYR A 62 8.51 8.74 -4.04
C TYR A 62 8.30 9.87 -3.02
N SER A 63 9.18 9.99 -2.03
CA SER A 63 9.12 11.07 -1.03
C SER A 63 9.14 12.46 -1.66
N LYS A 64 9.90 12.66 -2.75
CA LYS A 64 9.96 13.93 -3.48
C LYS A 64 8.64 14.22 -4.19
N TYR A 65 8.06 13.23 -4.87
CA TYR A 65 6.77 13.35 -5.55
C TYR A 65 5.62 13.55 -4.59
N TYR A 66 5.58 12.75 -3.53
CA TYR A 66 4.62 12.89 -2.45
C TYR A 66 4.64 14.31 -1.85
N LYS A 67 5.80 14.82 -1.44
CA LYS A 67 5.89 16.18 -0.85
C LYS A 67 5.40 17.27 -1.79
N LYS A 68 5.72 17.16 -3.08
CA LYS A 68 5.24 18.12 -4.09
C LYS A 68 3.71 18.07 -4.21
N ASN A 69 3.15 16.86 -4.27
CA ASN A 69 1.70 16.66 -4.33
C ASN A 69 1.02 17.15 -3.05
N GLN A 70 1.56 16.81 -1.89
CA GLN A 70 1.06 17.20 -0.57
C GLN A 70 1.04 18.72 -0.40
N LEU A 71 2.11 19.43 -0.79
CA LEU A 71 2.15 20.90 -0.75
C LEU A 71 1.09 21.53 -1.66
N HIS A 72 0.92 20.98 -2.87
CA HIS A 72 -0.12 21.43 -3.78
C HIS A 72 -1.52 21.17 -3.19
N GLY A 73 -1.75 19.95 -2.68
CA GLY A 73 -2.99 19.51 -2.05
C GLY A 73 -3.37 20.40 -0.87
N ARG A 74 -2.43 20.68 0.03
CA ARG A 74 -2.60 21.64 1.15
C ARG A 74 -3.05 23.01 0.68
N LYS A 75 -2.39 23.56 -0.34
CA LYS A 75 -2.72 24.88 -0.87
C LYS A 75 -4.13 24.93 -1.46
N GLN A 76 -4.58 23.87 -2.12
CA GLN A 76 -5.92 23.84 -2.72
C GLN A 76 -6.99 23.53 -1.67
N ARG A 77 -6.81 22.51 -0.83
CA ARG A 77 -7.79 22.12 0.19
C ARG A 77 -8.10 23.26 1.16
N ARG A 78 -7.09 24.03 1.58
CA ARG A 78 -7.25 25.18 2.48
C ARG A 78 -7.96 26.39 1.85
N ARG A 79 -8.25 26.34 0.54
CA ARG A 79 -9.09 27.35 -0.15
C ARG A 79 -10.56 26.93 -0.22
N LEU A 80 -10.84 25.66 0.01
CA LEU A 80 -12.20 25.12 0.00
C LEU A 80 -12.86 25.39 1.37
N PRO A 81 -14.20 25.51 1.43
CA PRO A 81 -14.89 25.62 2.70
C PRO A 81 -14.61 24.41 3.59
N ARG A 82 -14.20 24.68 4.83
CA ARG A 82 -13.79 23.66 5.81
C ARG A 82 -14.91 22.66 6.07
N GLY A 83 -14.59 21.37 6.00
CA GLY A 83 -15.55 20.29 6.25
C GLY A 83 -16.71 20.20 5.24
N SER A 84 -16.58 20.85 4.08
CA SER A 84 -17.55 20.73 2.99
C SER A 84 -17.34 19.43 2.19
N ASP A 85 -18.38 19.01 1.47
CA ASP A 85 -18.32 17.85 0.58
C ASP A 85 -17.23 18.02 -0.49
N GLU A 86 -17.06 19.24 -1.01
CA GLU A 86 -15.99 19.58 -1.96
C GLU A 86 -14.61 19.40 -1.34
N TYR A 87 -14.43 19.82 -0.08
CA TYR A 87 -13.18 19.62 0.65
C TYR A 87 -12.86 18.13 0.78
N PHE A 88 -13.81 17.32 1.25
CA PHE A 88 -13.57 15.89 1.46
C PHE A 88 -13.35 15.15 0.16
N LYS A 89 -14.09 15.49 -0.90
CA LYS A 89 -13.87 14.93 -2.23
C LYS A 89 -12.44 15.22 -2.71
N TYR A 90 -11.98 16.46 -2.55
CA TYR A 90 -10.62 16.84 -2.93
C TYR A 90 -9.55 16.10 -2.10
N VAL A 91 -9.78 15.95 -0.78
CA VAL A 91 -8.87 15.17 0.07
C VAL A 91 -8.79 13.71 -0.38
N LYS A 92 -9.94 13.07 -0.65
CA LYS A 92 -9.99 11.70 -1.19
C LYS A 92 -9.23 11.58 -2.53
N GLU A 93 -9.43 12.52 -3.45
CA GLU A 93 -8.69 12.58 -4.71
C GLU A 93 -7.17 12.67 -4.48
N CYS A 94 -6.72 13.44 -3.48
CA CYS A 94 -5.30 13.51 -3.13
C CYS A 94 -4.75 12.16 -2.65
N PHE A 95 -5.47 11.45 -1.79
CA PHE A 95 -5.07 10.11 -1.32
C PHE A 95 -5.03 9.09 -2.47
N GLY A 96 -6.03 9.10 -3.36
CA GLY A 96 -6.11 8.18 -4.50
C GLY A 96 -4.96 8.30 -5.51
N ILE A 97 -4.19 9.39 -5.48
CA ILE A 97 -3.04 9.61 -6.37
C ILE A 97 -1.75 8.97 -5.81
N HIS A 98 -1.69 8.58 -4.53
CA HIS A 98 -0.45 8.09 -3.90
C HIS A 98 0.13 6.84 -4.58
N ASN A 99 -0.71 5.85 -4.91
CA ASN A 99 -0.26 4.64 -5.62
C ASN A 99 0.33 4.97 -7.00
N LYS A 100 -0.26 5.93 -7.72
CA LYS A 100 0.27 6.40 -8.99
C LYS A 100 1.63 7.07 -8.83
N LEU A 101 1.82 7.92 -7.81
CA LEU A 101 3.12 8.55 -7.54
C LEU A 101 4.19 7.51 -7.18
N LEU A 102 3.81 6.42 -6.53
CA LEU A 102 4.70 5.32 -6.21
C LEU A 102 5.12 4.58 -7.49
N ASP A 103 4.18 4.22 -8.36
CA ASP A 103 4.50 3.60 -9.65
C ASP A 103 5.38 4.51 -10.52
N ASP A 104 5.07 5.80 -10.62
CA ASP A 104 5.87 6.79 -11.33
C ASP A 104 7.32 6.85 -10.77
N ALA A 105 7.48 6.76 -9.44
CA ALA A 105 8.79 6.73 -8.79
C ALA A 105 9.56 5.42 -9.06
N ILE A 106 8.87 4.29 -9.08
CA ILE A 106 9.47 3.00 -9.45
C ILE A 106 10.00 3.07 -10.88
N ASP A 107 9.16 3.47 -11.83
CA ASP A 107 9.52 3.48 -13.25
C ASP A 107 10.69 4.42 -13.55
N GLU A 108 10.74 5.59 -12.92
CA GLU A 108 11.87 6.51 -13.07
C GLU A 108 13.17 5.95 -12.51
N VAL A 109 13.14 5.33 -11.33
CA VAL A 109 14.36 4.74 -10.72
C VAL A 109 14.85 3.56 -11.55
N LEU A 110 13.95 2.69 -12.00
CA LEU A 110 14.30 1.55 -12.86
C LEU A 110 14.89 2.02 -14.19
N SER A 111 14.26 3.00 -14.84
CA SER A 111 14.76 3.63 -16.07
C SER A 111 16.15 4.23 -15.86
N GLY A 112 16.36 4.99 -14.78
CA GLY A 112 17.65 5.58 -14.42
C GLY A 112 18.76 4.56 -14.13
N LYS A 113 18.41 3.31 -13.84
CA LYS A 113 19.34 2.19 -13.62
C LYS A 113 19.41 1.21 -14.80
N ASN A 114 18.69 1.47 -15.89
CA ASN A 114 18.53 0.57 -17.03
C ASN A 114 18.01 -0.84 -16.65
N ILE A 115 17.15 -0.90 -15.63
CA ILE A 115 16.53 -2.14 -15.16
C ILE A 115 15.13 -2.25 -15.75
N LYS A 116 14.78 -3.43 -16.27
CA LYS A 116 13.42 -3.69 -16.77
C LYS A 116 12.46 -3.92 -15.61
N ARG A 117 11.21 -3.45 -15.76
CA ARG A 117 10.13 -3.68 -14.79
C ARG A 117 9.97 -5.16 -14.44
N ASP A 118 9.98 -6.03 -15.45
CA ASP A 118 9.88 -7.48 -15.25
C ASP A 118 10.99 -8.03 -14.34
N THR A 119 12.24 -7.59 -14.52
CA THR A 119 13.38 -8.02 -13.68
C THR A 119 13.18 -7.60 -12.22
N TYR A 120 12.71 -6.37 -11.98
CA TYR A 120 12.35 -5.89 -10.64
C TYR A 120 11.21 -6.72 -10.03
N GLU A 121 10.11 -6.92 -10.76
CA GLU A 121 8.95 -7.66 -10.26
C GLU A 121 9.27 -9.13 -9.97
N ASN A 122 10.08 -9.78 -10.80
CA ASN A 122 10.55 -11.13 -10.56
C ASN A 122 11.41 -11.21 -9.29
N SER A 123 12.27 -10.21 -9.08
CA SER A 123 13.10 -10.12 -7.87
C SER A 123 12.24 -9.93 -6.61
N MET A 124 11.25 -9.02 -6.66
CA MET A 124 10.29 -8.82 -5.57
C MET A 124 9.50 -10.09 -5.25
N LYS A 125 9.10 -10.87 -6.27
CA LYS A 125 8.40 -12.16 -6.08
C LYS A 125 9.30 -13.22 -5.45
N LEU A 126 10.59 -13.24 -5.82
CA LEU A 126 11.57 -14.19 -5.31
C LEU A 126 11.85 -13.93 -3.82
N PHE A 127 12.12 -12.68 -3.45
CA PHE A 127 12.50 -12.30 -2.08
C PHE A 127 11.33 -11.82 -1.21
N LYS A 128 10.08 -12.10 -1.60
CA LYS A 128 8.87 -11.62 -0.89
C LYS A 128 8.80 -11.97 0.61
N HIS A 129 9.52 -13.02 1.02
CA HIS A 129 9.52 -13.54 2.39
C HIS A 129 10.79 -13.15 3.16
N GLU A 130 11.75 -12.48 2.51
CA GLU A 130 12.93 -11.97 3.20
C GLU A 130 12.56 -10.76 4.04
N ALA A 131 12.91 -10.81 5.32
CA ALA A 131 12.52 -9.78 6.29
C ALA A 131 13.10 -8.41 5.90
N SER A 132 14.35 -8.38 5.44
CA SER A 132 15.07 -7.20 4.95
C SER A 132 14.33 -6.50 3.80
N ILE A 133 13.88 -7.27 2.80
CA ILE A 133 13.15 -6.76 1.63
C ILE A 133 11.75 -6.32 2.02
N SER A 134 11.06 -7.09 2.85
CA SER A 134 9.72 -6.74 3.33
C SER A 134 9.73 -5.41 4.09
N GLU A 135 10.69 -5.25 5.00
CA GLU A 135 10.90 -4.01 5.76
C GLU A 135 11.24 -2.84 4.83
N ALA A 136 12.21 -3.00 3.93
CA ALA A 136 12.61 -1.96 2.98
C ALA A 136 11.44 -1.54 2.06
N TYR A 137 10.61 -2.50 1.65
CA TYR A 137 9.43 -2.23 0.82
C TYR A 137 8.35 -1.46 1.56
N GLN A 138 8.03 -1.85 2.80
CA GLN A 138 7.10 -1.11 3.66
C GLN A 138 7.59 0.32 3.92
N ASP A 139 8.91 0.49 4.06
CA ASP A 139 9.56 1.77 4.28
C ASP A 139 9.46 2.74 3.11
N ILE A 140 9.17 2.27 1.89
CA ILE A 140 9.00 3.15 0.73
C ILE A 140 7.91 4.20 1.00
N ARG A 141 6.82 3.79 1.64
CA ARG A 141 5.67 4.66 1.94
C ARG A 141 5.94 5.62 3.10
N LYS A 142 6.95 5.36 3.91
CA LYS A 142 7.40 6.26 4.97
C LYS A 142 8.19 7.41 4.35
N ILE A 143 7.50 8.52 4.14
CA ILE A 143 8.05 9.73 3.54
C ILE A 143 9.29 10.19 4.31
N VAL A 144 10.37 10.45 3.58
CA VAL A 144 11.62 10.93 4.17
C VAL A 144 11.42 12.36 4.67
N ASN A 145 11.15 12.49 5.96
CA ASN A 145 10.91 13.77 6.61
C ASN A 145 12.27 14.37 7.03
N LYS A 146 12.79 15.31 6.23
CA LYS A 146 14.09 15.96 6.43
C LYS A 146 13.89 17.46 6.37
N GLY A 147 14.51 18.17 7.31
CA GLY A 147 14.49 19.63 7.39
C GLY A 147 14.81 20.09 8.81
N PRO A 148 15.22 21.36 8.99
CA PRO A 148 15.36 21.92 10.32
C PRO A 148 14.01 21.95 11.04
N VAL A 149 14.04 21.90 12.36
CA VAL A 149 12.93 22.30 13.21
C VAL A 149 12.99 23.82 13.35
N SER A 150 11.86 24.51 13.21
CA SER A 150 11.82 25.96 13.45
C SER A 150 12.29 26.28 14.87
N LEU A 151 13.10 27.32 15.05
CA LEU A 151 13.56 27.75 16.37
C LEU A 151 12.39 28.17 17.28
N ASP A 152 11.25 28.53 16.68
CA ASP A 152 10.04 28.92 17.39
C ASP A 152 9.24 27.73 17.96
N LEU A 153 9.57 26.49 17.56
CA LEU A 153 9.01 25.26 18.11
C LEU A 153 9.79 24.84 19.36
N THR A 154 9.47 25.48 20.49
CA THR A 154 9.95 25.06 21.81
C THR A 154 9.17 23.84 22.33
N PRO A 155 9.67 23.11 23.35
CA PRO A 155 8.92 22.02 23.97
C PRO A 155 7.54 22.45 24.46
N ASP A 156 7.42 23.61 25.11
CA ASP A 156 6.15 24.15 25.59
C ASP A 156 5.18 24.44 24.45
N LYS A 157 5.70 25.02 23.34
CA LYS A 157 4.86 25.32 22.18
C LYS A 157 4.40 24.04 21.49
N LEU A 158 5.28 23.05 21.40
CA LEU A 158 4.95 21.75 20.87
C LEU A 158 3.92 21.01 21.74
N HIS A 159 4.05 21.08 23.07
CA HIS A 159 3.05 20.57 24.00
C HIS A 159 1.67 21.22 23.78
N GLU A 160 1.62 22.55 23.61
CA GLU A 160 0.39 23.29 23.30
C GLU A 160 -0.25 22.78 21.99
N ILE A 161 0.54 22.65 20.92
CA ILE A 161 0.07 22.15 19.62
C ILE A 161 -0.46 20.72 19.73
N LEU A 162 0.25 19.83 20.41
CA LEU A 162 -0.15 18.42 20.57
C LEU A 162 -1.39 18.28 21.47
N THR A 163 -1.52 19.14 22.49
CA THR A 163 -2.72 19.21 23.32
C THR A 163 -3.91 19.68 22.50
N PHE A 164 -3.74 20.72 21.68
CA PHE A 164 -4.76 21.18 20.74
C PHE A 164 -5.19 20.05 19.79
N TYR A 165 -4.21 19.34 19.23
CA TYR A 165 -4.46 18.21 18.34
C TYR A 165 -5.28 17.12 19.01
N ARG A 166 -4.89 16.70 20.22
CA ARG A 166 -5.62 15.72 21.04
C ARG A 166 -7.07 16.17 21.30
N ASN A 167 -7.26 17.39 21.78
CA ASN A 167 -8.59 17.92 22.08
C ASN A 167 -9.51 17.95 20.86
N ARG A 168 -8.96 18.30 19.68
CA ARG A 168 -9.73 18.26 18.43
C ARG A 168 -10.07 16.84 18.01
N LEU A 169 -9.14 15.90 18.17
CA LEU A 169 -9.38 14.49 17.86
C LEU A 169 -10.43 13.87 18.79
N ASP A 170 -10.37 14.17 20.08
CA ASP A 170 -11.35 13.70 21.07
C ASP A 170 -12.76 14.27 20.79
N ALA A 171 -12.86 15.52 20.34
CA ALA A 171 -14.12 16.14 19.92
C ALA A 171 -14.70 15.57 18.62
N GLU A 172 -13.89 14.88 17.82
CA GLU A 172 -14.26 14.27 16.54
C GLU A 172 -14.32 12.74 16.63
N SER A 173 -14.41 12.18 17.85
CA SER A 173 -14.40 10.73 18.07
C SER A 173 -15.47 9.99 17.23
N PRO A 174 -15.27 8.70 16.89
CA PRO A 174 -16.09 7.99 15.90
C PRO A 174 -17.59 7.87 16.22
N SER A 175 -18.01 8.18 17.45
CA SER A 175 -19.43 8.32 17.81
C SER A 175 -20.06 9.66 17.38
N GLN A 176 -19.24 10.64 16.98
CA GLN A 176 -19.63 12.02 16.69
C GLN A 176 -19.25 12.47 15.27
N SER A 177 -18.16 11.95 14.68
CA SER A 177 -17.72 12.33 13.34
C SER A 177 -18.09 11.25 12.30
N PRO A 178 -18.80 11.59 11.22
CA PRO A 178 -19.14 10.64 10.15
C PRO A 178 -17.95 10.36 9.22
N TYR A 179 -16.74 10.83 9.55
CA TYR A 179 -15.57 10.76 8.68
C TYR A 179 -14.57 9.72 9.16
N SER A 180 -13.78 9.17 8.23
CA SER A 180 -12.72 8.24 8.55
C SER A 180 -11.58 8.95 9.26
N LEU A 181 -10.83 8.23 10.08
CA LEU A 181 -9.69 8.78 10.83
C LEU A 181 -8.72 9.60 9.93
N PRO A 182 -8.32 9.15 8.72
CA PRO A 182 -7.47 9.96 7.85
C PRO A 182 -8.08 11.31 7.44
N LEU A 183 -9.40 11.36 7.17
CA LEU A 183 -10.09 12.61 6.81
C LEU A 183 -10.18 13.55 8.01
N THR A 184 -10.53 13.02 9.19
CA THR A 184 -10.58 13.78 10.43
C THR A 184 -9.21 14.37 10.77
N LEU A 185 -8.15 13.57 10.66
CA LEU A 185 -6.79 14.06 10.88
C LEU A 185 -6.39 15.12 9.86
N THR A 186 -6.77 14.98 8.59
CA THR A 186 -6.49 16.00 7.55
C THR A 186 -7.17 17.34 7.88
N LEU A 187 -8.39 17.31 8.43
CA LEU A 187 -9.03 18.52 8.95
C LEU A 187 -8.23 19.11 10.11
N ILE A 188 -7.88 18.29 11.11
CA ILE A 188 -7.14 18.77 12.29
C ILE A 188 -5.78 19.33 11.89
N GLU A 189 -5.07 18.75 10.92
CA GLU A 189 -3.84 19.31 10.37
C GLU A 189 -4.03 20.74 9.85
N ASP A 190 -5.15 21.00 9.17
CA ASP A 190 -5.46 22.33 8.68
C ASP A 190 -5.93 23.28 9.81
N ASP A 191 -6.55 22.78 10.89
CA ASP A 191 -6.82 23.56 12.12
C ASP A 191 -5.49 24.01 12.76
N VAL A 192 -4.55 23.07 12.88
CA VAL A 192 -3.24 23.31 13.47
C VAL A 192 -2.46 24.32 12.64
N TYR A 193 -2.48 24.19 11.31
CA TYR A 193 -1.83 25.18 10.44
C TYR A 193 -2.49 26.56 10.54
N GLU A 194 -3.81 26.63 10.68
CA GLU A 194 -4.52 27.89 10.85
C GLU A 194 -4.15 28.60 12.16
N ALA A 195 -4.11 27.86 13.28
CA ALA A 195 -3.83 28.39 14.61
C ALA A 195 -2.35 28.66 14.87
N PHE A 196 -1.46 27.78 14.41
CA PHE A 196 -0.04 27.80 14.79
C PHE A 196 0.91 28.06 13.63
N ARG A 197 0.44 28.00 12.38
CA ARG A 197 1.27 28.14 11.16
C ARG A 197 2.39 27.09 11.06
N VAL A 198 2.18 25.93 11.67
CA VAL A 198 3.11 24.80 11.69
C VAL A 198 2.52 23.65 10.88
N GLU A 199 3.33 23.05 10.02
CA GLU A 199 2.97 21.83 9.29
C GLU A 199 3.29 20.58 10.11
N ILE A 200 2.51 19.51 9.92
CA ILE A 200 2.68 18.26 10.69
C ILE A 200 4.08 17.66 10.58
N GLU A 201 4.76 17.85 9.45
CA GLU A 201 6.14 17.36 9.29
C GLU A 201 7.11 18.05 10.24
N GLU A 202 6.88 19.32 10.57
CA GLU A 202 7.68 20.06 11.56
C GLU A 202 7.38 19.59 12.98
N ILE A 203 6.12 19.27 13.27
CA ILE A 203 5.68 18.70 14.55
C ILE A 203 6.36 17.36 14.80
N GLU A 204 6.34 16.45 13.82
CA GLU A 204 7.01 15.14 13.91
C GLU A 204 8.51 15.29 14.23
N ARG A 205 9.22 16.15 13.47
CA ARG A 205 10.66 16.36 13.69
C ARG A 205 10.97 17.02 15.04
N ALA A 206 10.14 17.97 15.46
CA ALA A 206 10.30 18.63 16.76
C ALA A 206 10.02 17.66 17.91
N PHE A 207 9.04 16.76 17.73
CA PHE A 207 8.71 15.74 18.70
C PHE A 207 9.84 14.73 18.87
N ASP A 208 10.44 14.25 17.78
CA ASP A 208 11.62 13.37 17.86
C ASP A 208 12.78 14.03 18.63
N MET A 209 12.96 15.35 18.47
CA MET A 209 14.02 16.10 19.15
C MET A 209 13.75 16.30 20.65
N TYR A 210 12.49 16.45 21.06
CA TYR A 210 12.09 16.68 22.46
C TYR A 210 11.36 15.49 23.09
N TRP A 211 11.54 14.29 22.53
CA TRP A 211 10.81 13.08 22.88
C TRP A 211 10.71 12.84 24.39
N ASP A 212 11.85 12.95 25.10
CA ASP A 212 11.93 12.67 26.54
C ASP A 212 10.98 13.57 27.37
N MET A 213 10.70 14.78 26.89
CA MET A 213 9.86 15.77 27.55
C MET A 213 8.38 15.65 27.19
N LEU A 214 8.05 14.95 26.09
CA LEU A 214 6.71 14.91 25.50
C LEU A 214 6.20 13.47 25.30
N LYS A 215 6.84 12.49 25.92
CA LYS A 215 6.54 11.06 25.77
C LYS A 215 5.06 10.70 25.96
N GLU A 216 4.31 11.48 26.73
CA GLU A 216 2.87 11.33 26.91
C GLU A 216 2.05 11.53 25.63
N PHE A 217 2.63 12.13 24.58
CA PHE A 217 2.01 12.30 23.27
C PHE A 217 2.45 11.23 22.25
N ASP A 218 3.32 10.30 22.59
CA ASP A 218 3.73 9.24 21.67
C ASP A 218 2.55 8.48 21.05
N PRO A 219 1.53 8.01 21.80
CA PRO A 219 0.40 7.31 21.21
C PRO A 219 -0.35 8.13 20.15
N LEU A 220 -0.41 9.45 20.35
CA LEU A 220 -1.03 10.37 19.40
C LEU A 220 -0.19 10.48 18.13
N ILE A 221 1.12 10.68 18.25
CA ILE A 221 2.03 10.76 17.10
C ILE A 221 2.01 9.45 16.30
N GLN A 222 2.07 8.29 16.96
CA GLN A 222 1.96 6.99 16.29
C GLN A 222 0.64 6.87 15.51
N THR A 223 -0.47 7.32 16.10
CA THR A 223 -1.78 7.30 15.44
C THR A 223 -1.79 8.19 14.19
N ILE A 224 -1.25 9.41 14.27
CA ILE A 224 -1.13 10.33 13.14
C ILE A 224 -0.26 9.71 12.04
N CYS A 225 0.90 9.16 12.39
CA CYS A 225 1.80 8.56 11.41
C CYS A 225 1.18 7.32 10.75
N GLN A 226 0.48 6.46 11.51
CA GLN A 226 -0.20 5.28 10.97
C GLN A 226 -1.34 5.65 10.02
N ALA A 227 -2.15 6.65 10.36
CA ALA A 227 -3.26 7.07 9.52
C ALA A 227 -2.80 7.64 8.16
N LYS A 228 -1.59 8.23 8.10
CA LYS A 228 -0.99 8.69 6.84
C LYS A 228 -0.55 7.56 5.90
N LEU A 229 -0.37 6.34 6.43
CA LEU A 229 -0.02 5.16 5.63
C LEU A 229 -1.23 4.49 4.97
N ILE A 230 -2.45 4.96 5.27
CA ILE A 230 -3.68 4.47 4.68
C ILE A 230 -3.85 5.11 3.29
N ASP A 231 -3.71 4.32 2.24
CA ASP A 231 -3.80 4.80 0.85
C ASP A 231 -5.23 4.92 0.33
N GLU A 232 -6.15 4.19 0.95
CA GLU A 232 -7.56 4.17 0.56
C GLU A 232 -8.41 4.63 1.74
N VAL A 233 -8.99 5.81 1.58
CA VAL A 233 -10.04 6.28 2.45
C VAL A 233 -11.33 5.59 2.00
N GLU A 234 -11.84 4.65 2.79
CA GLU A 234 -13.11 3.97 2.51
C GLU A 234 -14.23 5.00 2.22
N ASP A 235 -15.10 4.65 1.27
CA ASP A 235 -16.26 5.46 0.95
C ASP A 235 -17.28 5.42 2.08
N ILE A 236 -17.12 6.33 3.04
CA ILE A 236 -18.21 6.69 3.92
C ILE A 236 -19.16 7.54 3.09
N GLU A 237 -20.42 7.09 2.98
CA GLU A 237 -21.52 7.90 2.48
C GLU A 237 -21.53 9.20 3.28
N ILE A 238 -21.18 10.31 2.62
CA ILE A 238 -21.20 11.62 3.27
C ILE A 238 -22.67 11.88 3.61
N PRO A 239 -23.04 11.96 4.91
CA PRO A 239 -24.44 12.13 5.28
C PRO A 239 -24.94 13.42 4.65
N THR A 240 -25.94 13.28 3.79
CA THR A 240 -26.51 14.42 3.07
C THR A 240 -27.05 15.44 4.07
N ILE A 241 -27.14 16.72 3.66
CA ILE A 241 -27.60 17.84 4.52
C ILE A 241 -28.94 17.54 5.24
N ARG A 242 -29.75 16.58 4.74
CA ARG A 242 -30.97 16.10 5.40
C ARG A 242 -30.73 15.31 6.69
N GLU A 243 -29.65 14.57 6.81
CA GLU A 243 -29.36 13.68 7.94
C GLU A 243 -28.70 14.41 9.12
N ARG A 244 -28.10 15.59 8.89
CA ARG A 244 -27.55 16.41 9.98
C ARG A 244 -28.62 17.04 10.89
N ARG A 245 -29.86 17.17 10.40
CA ARG A 245 -30.97 17.74 11.18
C ARG A 245 -31.70 16.72 12.07
N SER A 246 -31.37 15.43 11.97
CA SER A 246 -31.96 14.39 12.83
C SER A 246 -31.16 14.12 14.11
N PHE A 247 -30.02 14.80 14.30
CA PHE A 247 -29.14 14.66 15.46
C PHE A 247 -29.00 15.95 16.30
N GLU A 248 -29.79 16.98 16.00
CA GLU A 248 -29.95 18.19 16.83
C GLU A 248 -31.23 18.14 17.66
#